data_AF-A0A6B1G154-F1
#
_entry.id   AF-A0A6B1G154-F1
#
_cell.length_a   1.000
_cell.length_b   1.000
_cell.length_c   1.000
_cell.angle_alpha   90.00
_cell.angle_beta   90.00
_cell.angle_gamma   90.00
#
_symmetry.space_group_name_H-M   'P 1'
#
loop_
_entity.id
_entity.type
_entity.pdbx_description
1 polymer ?
#
loop_
_entity_poly.entity_id
_entity_poly.type
_entity_poly.pdbx_seq_one_letter_code
_entity_poly.pdbx_strand_id
1 'polypeptide(L)'
;MNGNKILQTDSIQELADFWDTHDLTDFDAELEEVDEPVFYRQTTVTVRLEPDESRIVRSLARLHGISHAQLITQWVVERIQASSRSAT
;
A
#
# COMPACT_ATOMS: atom_id res chain seq x y z
N MET A 1 32.30 6.31 -24.41
CA MET A 1 30.85 6.43 -24.31
C MET A 1 30.59 7.17 -23.02
N ASN A 2 30.08 8.39 -23.10
CA ASN A 2 29.92 9.28 -21.95
C ASN A 2 28.63 8.87 -21.26
N GLY A 3 28.70 8.37 -20.03
CA GLY A 3 27.54 7.93 -19.28
C GLY A 3 26.64 9.10 -18.94
N ASN A 4 25.38 9.04 -19.36
CA ASN A 4 24.35 9.96 -18.93
C ASN A 4 24.01 9.65 -17.47
N LYS A 5 23.87 10.70 -16.64
CA LYS A 5 23.52 10.59 -15.22
C LYS A 5 22.08 10.96 -14.98
N ILE A 6 21.39 10.20 -14.13
CA ILE A 6 20.04 10.56 -13.69
C ILE A 6 20.11 11.84 -12.85
N LEU A 7 19.21 12.79 -13.14
CA LEU A 7 19.09 14.05 -12.43
C LEU A 7 18.85 13.82 -10.92
N GLN A 8 19.71 14.40 -10.08
CA GLN A 8 19.58 14.35 -8.62
C GLN A 8 18.89 15.63 -8.14
N THR A 9 17.59 15.54 -7.82
CA THR A 9 16.78 16.65 -7.30
C THR A 9 15.61 16.11 -6.47
N ASP A 10 15.14 16.92 -5.52
CA ASP A 10 13.92 16.65 -4.74
C ASP A 10 12.67 17.32 -5.34
N SER A 11 12.81 18.01 -6.48
CA SER A 11 11.70 18.68 -7.17
C SER A 11 10.99 17.74 -8.14
N ILE A 12 9.70 17.48 -7.88
CA ILE A 12 8.86 16.67 -8.77
C ILE A 12 8.76 17.29 -10.17
N GLN A 13 8.70 18.63 -10.27
CA GLN A 13 8.59 19.32 -11.56
C GLN A 13 9.85 19.14 -12.40
N GLU A 14 11.03 19.28 -11.78
CA GLU A 14 12.31 19.13 -12.49
C GLU A 14 12.51 17.69 -12.98
N LEU A 15 12.08 16.69 -12.19
CA LEU A 15 12.09 15.29 -12.61
C LEU A 15 11.13 15.05 -13.79
N ALA A 16 9.95 15.65 -13.79
CA ALA A 16 9.00 15.54 -14.90
C ALA A 16 9.58 16.12 -16.19
N ASP A 17 10.10 17.36 -16.13
CA ASP A 17 10.69 18.04 -17.29
C ASP A 17 11.91 17.28 -17.85
N PHE A 18 12.68 16.63 -16.97
CA PHE A 18 13.79 15.77 -17.37
C PHE A 18 13.31 14.54 -18.15
N TRP A 19 12.34 13.79 -17.62
CA TRP A 19 11.82 12.57 -18.26
C TRP A 19 10.95 12.84 -19.50
N ASP A 20 10.45 14.06 -19.69
CA ASP A 20 9.78 14.46 -20.94
C ASP A 20 10.72 14.43 -22.15
N THR A 21 12.04 14.51 -21.92
CA THR A 21 13.05 14.64 -22.99
C THR A 21 14.10 13.52 -23.00
N HIS A 22 14.13 12.66 -21.99
CA HIS A 22 15.12 11.59 -21.86
C HIS A 22 14.44 10.22 -21.84
N ASP A 23 15.03 9.23 -22.52
CA ASP A 23 14.53 7.86 -22.48
C ASP A 23 15.16 7.11 -21.28
N LEU A 24 14.37 6.24 -20.64
CA LEU A 24 14.85 5.44 -19.50
C LEU A 24 16.03 4.53 -19.88
N THR A 25 16.05 4.01 -21.11
CA THR A 25 17.08 3.08 -21.60
C THR A 25 18.46 3.74 -21.75
N ASP A 26 18.52 5.08 -21.78
CA ASP A 26 19.79 5.81 -21.81
C ASP A 26 20.58 5.71 -20.50
N PHE A 27 19.95 5.20 -19.44
CA PHE A 27 20.49 5.12 -18.08
C PHE A 27 20.66 3.69 -17.56
N ASP A 28 20.63 2.66 -18.42
CA ASP A 28 20.74 1.25 -18.02
C ASP A 28 21.90 0.95 -17.04
N ALA A 29 23.01 1.68 -17.14
CA ALA A 29 24.17 1.51 -16.25
C ALA A 29 23.94 2.03 -14.81
N GLU A 30 22.92 2.85 -14.59
CA GLU A 30 22.52 3.42 -13.29
C GLU A 30 21.26 2.77 -12.71
N LEU A 31 20.61 1.88 -13.47
CA LEU A 31 19.38 1.20 -13.05
C LEU A 31 19.71 -0.18 -12.46
N GLU A 32 18.98 -0.55 -11.41
CA GLU A 32 18.99 -1.89 -10.81
C GLU A 32 17.59 -2.50 -10.96
N GLU A 33 17.51 -3.77 -11.36
CA GLU A 33 16.24 -4.49 -11.43
C GLU A 33 15.70 -4.75 -10.02
N VAL A 34 14.44 -4.42 -9.78
CA VAL A 34 13.76 -4.69 -8.52
C VAL A 34 12.85 -5.89 -8.71
N ASP A 35 13.21 -7.01 -8.09
CA ASP A 35 12.46 -8.27 -8.16
C ASP A 35 11.16 -8.21 -7.35
N GLU A 36 11.12 -7.42 -6.28
CA GLU A 36 9.92 -7.29 -5.46
C GLU A 36 8.89 -6.32 -6.07
N PRO A 37 7.59 -6.66 -6.01
CA PRO A 37 6.56 -5.73 -6.43
C PRO A 37 6.54 -4.50 -5.53
N VAL A 38 6.95 -3.35 -6.08
CA VAL A 38 6.93 -2.05 -5.39
C VAL A 38 5.51 -1.50 -5.24
N PHE A 39 4.59 -1.91 -6.11
CA PHE A 39 3.18 -1.53 -6.09
C PHE A 39 2.27 -2.70 -5.69
N TYR A 40 1.88 -2.74 -4.42
CA TYR A 40 0.87 -3.69 -3.96
C TYR A 40 -0.53 -3.14 -4.25
N ARG A 41 -1.26 -3.78 -5.16
CA ARG A 41 -2.71 -3.58 -5.25
C ARG A 41 -3.35 -4.21 -4.01
N GLN A 42 -3.85 -3.37 -3.10
CA GLN A 42 -4.59 -3.85 -1.95
C GLN A 42 -5.84 -4.59 -2.41
N THR A 43 -6.03 -5.83 -1.96
CA THR A 43 -7.29 -6.55 -2.20
C THR A 43 -8.34 -6.00 -1.25
N THR A 44 -9.37 -5.35 -1.81
CA THR A 44 -10.50 -4.82 -1.04
C THR A 44 -11.62 -5.84 -0.98
N VAL A 45 -12.10 -6.12 0.23
CA VAL A 45 -13.29 -6.95 0.47
C VAL A 45 -14.42 -6.05 0.99
N THR A 46 -15.57 -6.08 0.31
CA THR A 46 -16.77 -5.39 0.78
C THR A 46 -17.65 -6.37 1.57
N VAL A 47 -17.89 -6.07 2.84
CA VAL A 47 -18.76 -6.86 3.71
C VAL A 47 -20.04 -6.06 3.99
N ARG A 48 -21.19 -6.69 3.77
CA ARG A 48 -22.48 -6.10 4.11
C ARG A 48 -22.77 -6.33 5.59
N LEU A 49 -22.98 -5.24 6.33
CA LEU A 49 -23.43 -5.24 7.72
C LEU A 49 -24.82 -4.64 7.80
N GLU A 50 -25.61 -5.05 8.79
CA GLU A 50 -26.86 -4.38 9.11
C GLU A 50 -26.59 -2.96 9.63
N PRO A 51 -27.58 -2.03 9.51
CA PRO A 51 -27.39 -0.65 9.93
C PRO A 51 -26.94 -0.52 11.39
N ASP A 52 -27.48 -1.35 12.29
CA ASP A 52 -27.15 -1.31 13.71
C ASP A 52 -25.75 -1.86 14.00
N GLU A 53 -25.37 -2.97 13.36
CA GLU A 53 -24.02 -3.53 13.42
C GLU A 53 -22.98 -2.50 12.96
N SER A 54 -23.21 -1.85 11.83
CA SER A 54 -22.30 -0.83 11.29
C SER A 54 -22.11 0.35 12.25
N ARG A 55 -23.17 0.74 12.97
CA ARG A 55 -23.14 1.80 13.98
C ARG A 55 -22.34 1.38 15.21
N ILE A 56 -22.51 0.15 15.66
CA ILE A 56 -21.77 -0.42 16.79
C ILE A 56 -20.27 -0.47 16.47
N VAL A 57 -19.89 -1.00 15.30
CA VAL A 57 -18.48 -1.06 14.89
C VAL A 57 -17.84 0.33 14.84
N ARG A 58 -18.54 1.32 14.27
CA ARG A 58 -18.04 2.70 14.22
C ARG A 58 -17.86 3.31 15.61
N SER A 59 -18.78 3.02 16.52
CA SER A 59 -18.74 3.52 17.90
C SER A 59 -17.58 2.91 18.69
N LEU A 60 -17.37 1.60 18.55
CA LEU A 60 -16.23 0.88 19.13
C LEU A 60 -14.91 1.41 18.58
N ALA A 61 -14.78 1.52 17.26
CA ALA A 61 -13.55 2.02 16.64
C ALA A 61 -13.18 3.43 17.15
N ARG A 62 -14.19 4.31 17.28
CA ARG A 62 -14.02 5.64 17.86
C ARG A 62 -13.55 5.59 19.32
N LEU A 63 -14.11 4.71 20.14
CA LEU A 63 -13.67 4.52 21.53
C LEU A 63 -12.21 4.07 21.61
N HIS A 64 -11.78 3.23 20.67
CA HIS A 64 -10.39 2.75 20.55
C HIS A 64 -9.45 3.74 19.85
N GLY A 65 -9.95 4.88 19.35
CA GLY A 65 -9.14 5.88 18.64
C GLY A 65 -8.63 5.42 17.27
N ILE A 66 -9.25 4.41 16.66
CA ILE A 66 -8.85 3.84 15.37
C ILE A 66 -9.98 3.93 14.34
N SER A 67 -9.68 3.69 13.06
CA SER A 67 -10.70 3.60 12.03
C SER A 67 -11.53 2.31 12.15
N HIS A 68 -12.78 2.35 11.70
CA HIS A 68 -13.64 1.16 11.66
C HIS A 68 -13.08 0.05 10.75
N ALA A 69 -12.40 0.43 9.66
CA ALA A 69 -11.72 -0.53 8.80
C ALA A 69 -10.60 -1.26 9.54
N GLN A 70 -9.74 -0.53 10.27
CA GLN A 70 -8.67 -1.14 11.08
C GLN A 70 -9.23 -2.08 12.15
N LEU A 71 -10.31 -1.68 12.85
CA LEU A 71 -10.94 -2.52 13.86
C LEU A 71 -11.46 -3.84 13.26
N ILE A 72 -12.14 -3.77 12.11
CA ILE A 72 -12.63 -4.97 11.40
C ILE A 72 -11.45 -5.85 10.97
N THR A 73 -10.39 -5.28 10.39
CA THR A 73 -9.20 -6.03 9.98
C THR A 73 -8.58 -6.76 11.17
N GLN A 74 -8.48 -6.11 12.33
CA GLN A 74 -7.95 -6.74 13.53
C GLN A 74 -8.79 -7.94 13.97
N TRP A 75 -10.12 -7.80 14.06
CA TRP A 75 -11.00 -8.91 14.42
C TRP A 75 -10.92 -10.09 13.43
N VAL A 76 -10.81 -9.81 12.13
CA VAL A 76 -10.63 -10.85 11.11
C VAL A 76 -9.33 -11.62 11.35
N VAL A 77 -8.21 -10.92 11.58
CA VAL A 77 -6.91 -11.53 11.86
C VAL A 77 -6.95 -12.37 13.14
N GLU A 78 -7.52 -11.83 14.22
CA GLU A 78 -7.71 -12.54 15.48
C GLU A 78 -8.50 -13.85 15.28
N ARG A 79 -9.58 -13.81 14.50
CA ARG A 79 -10.42 -14.98 14.23
C ARG A 79 -9.72 -16.04 13.39
N ILE A 80 -8.91 -15.63 12.40
CA ILE A 80 -8.08 -16.54 11.59
C ILE A 80 -7.04 -17.24 12.47
N GLN A 81 -6.36 -16.48 13.35
CA GLN A 81 -5.36 -17.03 14.27
C GLN A 81 -5.96 -17.97 15.31
N ALA A 82 -7.17 -17.68 15.80
CA ALA A 82 -7.88 -18.56 16.71
C ALA A 82 -8.29 -19.88 16.02
N SER A 83 -8.76 -19.80 14.78
CA SER A 83 -9.24 -20.97 14.03
C SER A 83 -8.12 -21.90 13.59
N SER A 84 -6.95 -21.35 13.23
CA SER A 84 -5.76 -22.13 12.87
C SER A 84 -5.16 -22.87 14.07
N ARG A 85 -5.19 -22.27 15.27
CA ARG A 85 -4.71 -22.92 16.51
C ARG A 85 -5.54 -24.11 16.97
N SER A 86 -6.84 -24.12 16.66
CA SER A 86 -7.74 -25.23 17.01
C SER A 86 -7.71 -26.39 16.02
N ALA A 87 -6.98 -26.25 14.91
CA ALA A 87 -6.84 -27.26 13.86
C ALA A 87 -5.52 -28.06 13.95
N THR A 88 -4.76 -27.89 15.04
CA THR A 88 -3.54 -28.65 15.38
C THR A 88 -3.76 -29.36 16.71
#